data_AF-A0AAV3T8K9-F1
#
_entry.id   AF-A0AAV3T8K9-F1
#
_cell.length_a   1.000
_cell.length_b   1.000
_cell.length_c   1.000
_cell.angle_alpha   90.00
_cell.angle_beta   90.00
_cell.angle_gamma   90.00
#
_symmetry.space_group_name_H-M   'P 1'
#
loop_
_entity.id
_entity.type
_entity.pdbx_description
1 polymer ?
#
loop_
_entity_poly.entity_id
_entity_poly.type
_entity_poly.pdbx_seq_one_letter_code
_entity_poly.pdbx_strand_id
1 'polypeptide(L)'
;MSKESKPNITRRNVLAGIGASGAGLALGAHGVAAGEKNYDDKYDVPVAIDWQEAFHKHGEWKKVEAFPDDDNNGVQDDDIDYCDGGVMNDALIGVENPLSADLRTNDDYTSSGDPLINYHGVKPGYGGEVTLSYHICDEPGKLKLEADDVKVDKKLAHLARARVWYDEFDGANNGHNGNNGNNGNNNGDYTDVTGEVDENTSLIDEIYDTRTDEPFDTGNARNFTCDQYDNEEYLGPFDGGELQGEEYFDDDFSEGDMVSGACGTITVISRDTATGSVTLSSDGPVRLVSVKGGNEGEHVYVFSESVILEDATFSTPTGQGISNIDICCTDNGNGNGNGNGKRGDNVYQPYEPIIVQGSLKKVLHKLKKGVHVSGDPYVAGPFDREGIHYYGYPRTNTSDMKTPPAEKYDPGWITDDNVDECVDDKKVKKLKHLDDGVKLCIDGTGYVARNEENPLPDLCIYVKKVITGKKGKPVGFKWKSNLPICRINVASGEHTKLNVFDRATEGTALAPRYGHDNNDNCGCDNNNGHEKHGRRPITGVRFGVCDDHDEDDWCIEDSNTGYIGFEWWLPKHAGLKGKKKFQTNFDFKAKPCDDNNNST
;
A
#
# COMPACT_ATOMS: atom_id res chain seq x y z
N MET A 1 31.86 -4.22 32.39
CA MET A 1 31.68 -3.35 31.20
C MET A 1 32.16 -4.12 29.99
N SER A 2 31.30 -5.01 29.47
CA SER A 2 31.55 -5.74 28.23
C SER A 2 31.30 -4.80 27.06
N LYS A 3 32.25 -4.75 26.13
CA LYS A 3 32.10 -4.05 24.86
C LYS A 3 30.97 -4.72 24.08
N GLU A 4 29.92 -3.97 23.76
CA GLU A 4 28.95 -4.34 22.74
C GLU A 4 29.69 -4.58 21.42
N SER A 5 29.59 -5.80 20.91
CA SER A 5 30.03 -6.12 19.55
C SER A 5 28.95 -5.62 18.59
N LYS A 6 29.28 -4.56 17.84
CA LYS A 6 28.48 -4.05 16.73
C LYS A 6 28.04 -5.19 15.77
N PRO A 7 26.79 -5.20 15.28
CA PRO A 7 26.27 -6.28 14.44
C PRO A 7 27.00 -6.39 13.08
N ASN A 8 27.39 -7.61 12.73
CA ASN A 8 28.11 -7.99 11.52
C ASN A 8 27.24 -7.95 10.24
N ILE A 9 27.07 -6.78 9.61
CA ILE A 9 26.84 -6.69 8.16
C ILE A 9 28.21 -6.84 7.50
N THR A 10 28.65 -8.08 7.29
CA THR A 10 30.02 -8.36 6.83
C THR A 10 30.16 -8.12 5.32
N ARG A 11 30.89 -7.06 4.95
CA ARG A 11 31.49 -6.89 3.61
C ARG A 11 32.52 -8.01 3.34
N ARG A 12 32.61 -8.47 2.09
CA ARG A 12 33.84 -9.01 1.51
C ARG A 12 34.11 -8.27 0.20
N ASN A 13 35.25 -7.59 0.17
CA ASN A 13 35.76 -6.80 -0.95
C ASN A 13 35.85 -7.59 -2.26
N VAL A 14 35.44 -6.96 -3.35
CA VAL A 14 36.08 -7.13 -4.67
C VAL A 14 36.42 -5.73 -5.17
N LEU A 15 37.72 -5.47 -5.32
CA LEU A 15 38.32 -4.25 -5.85
C LEU A 15 38.87 -4.52 -7.25
N ALA A 16 38.93 -3.44 -8.04
CA ALA A 16 39.85 -3.13 -9.15
C ALA A 16 39.41 -3.33 -10.62
N GLY A 17 39.45 -2.19 -11.33
CA GLY A 17 39.51 -2.02 -12.79
C GLY A 17 39.12 -0.59 -13.19
N ILE A 18 39.84 0.47 -12.77
CA ILE A 18 40.86 1.22 -13.54
C ILE A 18 40.43 1.57 -15.00
N GLY A 19 40.36 2.87 -15.31
CA GLY A 19 41.00 3.42 -16.53
C GLY A 19 40.27 4.47 -17.37
N ALA A 20 40.80 5.70 -17.31
CA ALA A 20 41.04 6.64 -18.42
C ALA A 20 39.91 7.55 -18.96
N SER A 21 40.22 8.84 -18.87
CA SER A 21 39.58 10.02 -19.46
C SER A 21 39.62 10.02 -21.00
N GLY A 22 38.59 10.62 -21.64
CA GLY A 22 38.69 11.12 -23.02
C GLY A 22 37.39 11.02 -23.83
N ALA A 23 36.75 12.17 -24.04
CA ALA A 23 35.71 12.51 -25.02
C ALA A 23 35.10 11.36 -25.85
N GLY A 24 33.83 11.05 -25.57
CA GLY A 24 32.95 10.26 -26.43
C GLY A 24 32.48 8.97 -25.78
N LEU A 25 31.20 8.95 -25.37
CA LEU A 25 30.38 7.76 -25.14
C LEU A 25 31.06 6.58 -24.40
N ALA A 26 30.95 6.57 -23.07
CA ALA A 26 31.29 5.42 -22.25
C ALA A 26 30.10 5.03 -21.36
N LEU A 27 29.34 4.04 -21.84
CA LEU A 27 28.45 3.19 -21.04
C LEU A 27 29.25 2.57 -19.89
N GLY A 28 28.89 2.90 -18.65
CA GLY A 28 29.50 2.30 -17.47
C GLY A 28 29.23 3.10 -16.20
N ALA A 29 28.38 2.54 -15.34
CA ALA A 29 27.81 3.11 -14.10
C ALA A 29 26.60 4.01 -14.33
N HIS A 30 25.45 3.38 -14.57
CA HIS A 30 24.14 4.05 -14.55
C HIS A 30 23.65 4.10 -13.11
N GLY A 31 23.84 5.26 -12.48
CA GLY A 31 23.14 5.62 -11.26
C GLY A 31 21.76 6.18 -11.55
N VAL A 32 21.10 6.70 -10.52
CA VAL A 32 19.94 7.59 -10.68
C VAL A 32 20.37 8.73 -11.61
N ALA A 33 20.01 8.66 -12.88
CA ALA A 33 20.47 9.60 -13.89
C ALA A 33 19.40 10.68 -14.07
N ALA A 34 19.73 11.90 -13.67
CA ALA A 34 19.07 13.09 -14.18
C ALA A 34 19.46 13.24 -15.66
N GLY A 35 18.48 13.29 -16.56
CA GLY A 35 18.77 13.48 -17.99
C GLY A 35 19.45 14.82 -18.25
N GLU A 36 20.65 14.82 -18.83
CA GLU A 36 21.23 16.02 -19.44
C GLU A 36 20.55 16.31 -20.78
N LYS A 37 20.34 17.60 -21.08
CA LYS A 37 19.81 18.09 -22.36
C LYS A 37 20.78 17.80 -23.51
N ASN A 38 20.64 16.64 -24.16
CA ASN A 38 21.31 16.30 -25.40
C ASN A 38 20.34 16.52 -26.55
N TYR A 39 20.54 17.61 -27.31
CA TYR A 39 19.70 18.05 -28.45
C TYR A 39 19.34 17.00 -29.53
N ASP A 40 19.89 15.78 -29.47
CA ASP A 40 19.61 14.67 -30.38
C ASP A 40 18.79 13.51 -29.73
N ASP A 41 18.51 13.53 -28.42
CA ASP A 41 17.75 12.48 -27.70
C ASP A 41 16.30 12.91 -27.37
N LYS A 42 15.36 11.97 -27.49
CA LYS A 42 13.90 12.20 -27.32
C LYS A 42 13.47 12.41 -25.85
N TYR A 43 14.40 12.42 -24.89
CA TYR A 43 14.16 12.49 -23.45
C TYR A 43 15.03 13.59 -22.82
N ASP A 44 14.64 14.84 -23.05
CA ASP A 44 15.50 16.01 -22.87
C ASP A 44 15.02 17.00 -21.79
N VAL A 45 14.07 16.58 -20.93
CA VAL A 45 13.65 17.39 -19.79
C VAL A 45 14.51 17.03 -18.59
N PRO A 46 15.22 18.01 -17.99
CA PRO A 46 16.04 17.75 -16.81
C PRO A 46 15.15 17.36 -15.61
N VAL A 47 15.53 16.31 -14.89
CA VAL A 47 14.83 15.86 -13.68
C VAL A 47 15.83 15.81 -12.53
N ALA A 48 15.65 16.65 -11.51
CA ALA A 48 16.41 16.52 -10.28
C ALA A 48 15.76 15.45 -9.40
N ILE A 49 16.58 14.61 -8.78
CA ILE A 49 16.12 13.46 -8.01
C ILE A 49 16.84 13.47 -6.68
N ASP A 50 16.09 13.23 -5.62
CA ASP A 50 16.59 13.06 -4.28
C ASP A 50 16.00 11.75 -3.69
N TRP A 51 16.58 11.26 -2.59
CA TRP A 51 16.04 10.06 -1.95
C TRP A 51 16.35 9.95 -0.47
N GLN A 52 15.60 9.08 0.20
CA GLN A 52 15.90 8.54 1.51
C GLN A 52 15.60 7.04 1.53
N GLU A 53 16.57 6.24 1.98
CA GLU A 53 16.47 4.79 2.14
C GLU A 53 16.43 4.41 3.62
N ALA A 54 15.46 3.56 3.96
CA ALA A 54 15.34 2.92 5.25
C ALA A 54 15.32 1.39 5.11
N PHE A 55 15.88 0.70 6.10
CA PHE A 55 15.95 -0.75 6.15
C PHE A 55 15.30 -1.26 7.43
N HIS A 56 14.32 -2.13 7.27
CA HIS A 56 13.63 -2.77 8.38
C HIS A 56 14.31 -4.10 8.72
N LYS A 57 14.79 -4.23 9.96
CA LYS A 57 15.51 -5.42 10.40
C LYS A 57 15.22 -5.74 11.85
N HIS A 58 14.67 -6.94 12.07
CA HIS A 58 14.23 -7.34 13.41
C HIS A 58 13.36 -6.25 14.03
N GLY A 59 12.55 -5.58 13.20
CA GLY A 59 11.61 -4.61 13.70
C GLY A 59 11.88 -3.17 13.60
N GLU A 60 13.13 -2.85 13.84
CA GLU A 60 13.55 -1.49 13.85
C GLU A 60 13.70 -1.03 12.40
N TRP A 61 13.10 0.12 12.10
CA TRP A 61 13.46 0.89 10.92
C TRP A 61 14.76 1.64 11.15
N LYS A 62 15.74 1.36 10.29
CA LYS A 62 17.01 2.04 10.29
C LYS A 62 17.21 2.83 9.01
N LYS A 63 17.45 4.13 9.15
CA LYS A 63 17.90 4.97 8.05
C LYS A 63 19.29 4.51 7.57
N VAL A 64 19.41 4.29 6.27
CA VAL A 64 20.61 3.70 5.65
C VAL A 64 21.38 4.78 4.89
N GLU A 65 20.69 5.49 4.00
CA GLU A 65 21.28 6.56 3.21
C GLU A 65 20.22 7.53 2.75
N ALA A 66 20.66 8.72 2.38
CA ALA A 66 19.88 9.75 1.75
C ALA A 66 20.76 10.53 0.77
N PHE A 67 20.10 11.29 -0.09
CA PHE A 67 20.73 12.28 -0.94
C PHE A 67 19.77 13.44 -1.10
N PRO A 68 20.23 14.68 -0.93
CA PRO A 68 21.50 15.06 -0.28
C PRO A 68 21.46 14.84 1.24
N ASP A 69 22.62 14.57 1.83
CA ASP A 69 22.88 14.29 3.25
C ASP A 69 24.35 14.65 3.57
N ASP A 70 24.61 15.94 3.77
CA ASP A 70 25.95 16.48 4.03
C ASP A 70 26.49 16.10 5.42
N ASP A 71 25.61 15.88 6.38
CA ASP A 71 25.98 15.54 7.75
C ASP A 71 26.12 14.01 7.99
N ASN A 72 25.80 13.21 6.98
CA ASN A 72 25.90 11.75 6.94
C ASN A 72 25.05 11.06 8.01
N ASN A 73 23.86 11.58 8.29
CA ASN A 73 22.94 11.02 9.28
C ASN A 73 21.91 10.04 8.66
N GLY A 74 21.94 9.84 7.34
CA GLY A 74 20.98 9.01 6.59
C GLY A 74 19.60 9.63 6.46
N VAL A 75 19.46 10.91 6.79
CA VAL A 75 18.27 11.76 6.63
C VAL A 75 18.57 12.77 5.54
N GLN A 76 17.60 13.00 4.69
CA GLN A 76 17.73 14.05 3.69
C GLN A 76 17.78 15.44 4.35
N ASP A 77 18.67 16.30 3.85
CA ASP A 77 18.75 17.70 4.27
C ASP A 77 17.60 18.53 3.67
N ASP A 78 17.02 19.47 4.44
CA ASP A 78 15.83 20.23 4.02
C ASP A 78 16.15 21.43 3.08
N ASP A 79 17.40 21.92 3.09
CA ASP A 79 17.83 23.16 2.41
C ASP A 79 18.43 22.87 1.02
N ILE A 80 17.59 22.44 0.08
CA ILE A 80 18.02 22.02 -1.26
C ILE A 80 17.37 22.88 -2.35
N ASP A 81 18.20 23.38 -3.26
CA ASP A 81 17.74 23.86 -4.56
C ASP A 81 17.73 22.73 -5.58
N TYR A 82 16.56 22.47 -6.17
CA TYR A 82 16.37 21.38 -7.10
C TYR A 82 16.67 21.78 -8.55
N CYS A 83 16.14 22.92 -8.97
CA CYS A 83 16.10 23.33 -10.38
C CYS A 83 16.70 24.72 -10.64
N ASP A 84 16.81 25.62 -9.64
CA ASP A 84 17.31 26.97 -9.87
C ASP A 84 18.84 26.99 -9.77
N GLY A 85 19.49 26.80 -10.93
CA GLY A 85 20.91 27.09 -11.12
C GLY A 85 21.19 28.60 -11.14
N GLY A 86 20.77 29.33 -10.10
CA GLY A 86 21.12 30.73 -9.90
C GLY A 86 22.65 30.94 -9.88
N VAL A 87 23.11 32.12 -9.46
CA VAL A 87 24.55 32.46 -9.44
C VAL A 87 25.40 31.55 -8.52
N MET A 88 24.76 30.59 -7.82
CA MET A 88 25.38 29.52 -7.05
C MET A 88 25.15 28.19 -7.78
N ASN A 89 26.23 27.50 -8.18
CA ASN A 89 26.21 26.29 -9.01
C ASN A 89 25.83 25.01 -8.21
N ASP A 90 24.93 25.11 -7.24
CA ASP A 90 24.74 24.07 -6.21
C ASP A 90 23.38 23.34 -6.34
N ALA A 91 22.63 23.57 -7.42
CA ALA A 91 21.35 22.89 -7.64
C ALA A 91 21.54 21.39 -7.94
N LEU A 92 20.64 20.53 -7.43
CA LEU A 92 20.72 19.08 -7.62
C LEU A 92 20.69 18.65 -9.08
N ILE A 93 20.01 19.42 -9.94
CA ILE A 93 20.00 19.14 -11.38
C ILE A 93 21.41 19.17 -12.02
N GLY A 94 22.36 19.88 -11.41
CA GLY A 94 23.75 19.93 -11.87
C GLY A 94 24.62 18.75 -11.43
N VAL A 95 24.10 17.81 -10.63
CA VAL A 95 24.87 16.67 -10.13
C VAL A 95 24.89 15.54 -11.16
N GLU A 96 25.99 15.43 -11.90
CA GLU A 96 26.16 14.43 -12.98
C GLU A 96 25.99 12.97 -12.51
N ASN A 97 26.42 12.64 -11.29
CA ASN A 97 26.33 11.28 -10.75
C ASN A 97 25.98 11.30 -9.25
N PRO A 98 24.67 11.33 -8.92
CA PRO A 98 24.20 11.37 -7.53
C PRO A 98 24.73 10.20 -6.69
N LEU A 99 24.88 9.00 -7.26
CA LEU A 99 25.38 7.83 -6.51
C LEU A 99 26.85 7.98 -6.09
N SER A 100 27.62 8.86 -6.73
CA SER A 100 29.03 9.10 -6.42
C SER A 100 29.29 10.49 -5.85
N ALA A 101 28.24 11.30 -5.68
CA ALA A 101 28.32 12.67 -5.22
C ALA A 101 28.74 12.76 -3.74
N ASP A 102 29.46 13.82 -3.40
CA ASP A 102 29.86 14.09 -2.02
C ASP A 102 28.67 14.44 -1.11
N LEU A 103 27.54 14.84 -1.70
CA LEU A 103 26.28 15.10 -1.00
C LEU A 103 25.51 13.81 -0.65
N ARG A 104 25.95 12.62 -1.08
CA ARG A 104 25.28 11.36 -0.70
C ARG A 104 25.84 10.89 0.64
N THR A 105 24.99 10.29 1.48
CA THR A 105 25.44 9.62 2.71
C THR A 105 26.66 8.74 2.44
N ASN A 106 27.72 8.98 3.19
CA ASN A 106 28.96 8.23 3.14
C ASN A 106 29.25 7.64 4.52
N ASP A 107 28.84 6.39 4.71
CA ASP A 107 28.89 5.73 6.00
C ASP A 107 29.37 4.27 5.92
N ASP A 108 29.12 3.49 6.97
CA ASP A 108 29.53 2.08 7.01
C ASP A 108 28.75 1.20 6.00
N TYR A 109 27.56 1.63 5.56
CA TYR A 109 26.64 0.91 4.67
C TYR A 109 26.75 1.38 3.22
N THR A 110 26.93 2.67 2.99
CA THR A 110 26.94 3.30 1.66
C THR A 110 28.29 3.92 1.36
N SER A 111 28.80 3.67 0.15
CA SER A 111 30.05 4.25 -0.35
C SER A 111 29.82 4.84 -1.74
N SER A 112 30.60 5.88 -2.08
CA SER A 112 30.53 6.52 -3.40
C SER A 112 30.58 5.49 -4.54
N GLY A 113 29.56 5.53 -5.40
CA GLY A 113 29.36 4.62 -6.54
C GLY A 113 28.64 3.30 -6.23
N ASP A 114 28.28 3.02 -4.99
CA ASP A 114 27.44 1.85 -4.67
C ASP A 114 26.04 1.99 -5.28
N PRO A 115 25.38 0.88 -5.66
CA PRO A 115 23.97 0.92 -6.06
C PRO A 115 23.10 1.54 -4.97
N LEU A 116 21.95 2.11 -5.35
CA LEU A 116 21.00 2.71 -4.42
C LEU A 116 20.49 1.66 -3.43
N ILE A 117 19.90 0.57 -3.93
CA ILE A 117 19.56 -0.58 -3.09
C ILE A 117 20.73 -1.55 -3.14
N ASN A 118 21.36 -1.82 -1.99
CA ASN A 118 22.54 -2.70 -1.92
C ASN A 118 22.56 -3.66 -0.71
N TYR A 119 21.53 -4.49 -0.59
CA TYR A 119 21.40 -5.40 0.55
C TYR A 119 22.11 -6.74 0.38
N HIS A 120 22.85 -7.09 1.42
CA HIS A 120 23.54 -8.37 1.56
C HIS A 120 23.11 -9.10 2.82
N GLY A 121 22.76 -10.38 2.68
CA GLY A 121 22.33 -11.19 3.81
C GLY A 121 20.88 -10.95 4.22
N VAL A 122 20.01 -10.64 3.25
CA VAL A 122 18.56 -10.55 3.46
C VAL A 122 18.05 -11.86 4.04
N LYS A 123 17.25 -11.77 5.11
CA LYS A 123 16.61 -12.86 5.83
C LYS A 123 15.10 -12.63 5.92
N PRO A 124 14.30 -13.67 6.18
CA PRO A 124 12.89 -13.49 6.47
C PRO A 124 12.66 -12.48 7.60
N GLY A 125 11.61 -11.66 7.46
CA GLY A 125 11.28 -10.52 8.32
C GLY A 125 12.08 -9.25 8.07
N TYR A 126 12.98 -9.25 7.10
CA TYR A 126 13.64 -8.03 6.67
C TYR A 126 12.81 -7.34 5.60
N GLY A 127 12.85 -6.02 5.59
CA GLY A 127 12.29 -5.19 4.54
C GLY A 127 13.16 -3.97 4.30
N GLY A 128 12.78 -3.17 3.32
CA GLY A 128 13.40 -1.89 3.08
C GLY A 128 12.50 -1.04 2.23
N GLU A 129 12.70 0.25 2.35
CA GLU A 129 11.95 1.30 1.72
C GLU A 129 12.90 2.34 1.16
N VAL A 130 12.61 2.81 -0.06
CA VAL A 130 13.27 3.95 -0.66
C VAL A 130 12.18 4.89 -1.10
N THR A 131 12.20 6.10 -0.57
CA THR A 131 11.38 7.19 -1.07
C THR A 131 12.23 8.05 -1.98
N LEU A 132 11.74 8.25 -3.18
CA LEU A 132 12.36 9.04 -4.24
C LEU A 132 11.51 10.28 -4.41
N SER A 133 12.10 11.47 -4.35
CA SER A 133 11.42 12.65 -4.87
C SER A 133 12.01 13.04 -6.22
N TYR A 134 11.14 13.50 -7.11
CA TYR A 134 11.52 13.94 -8.44
C TYR A 134 11.01 15.37 -8.68
N HIS A 135 11.82 16.15 -9.37
CA HIS A 135 11.55 17.54 -9.70
C HIS A 135 11.81 17.73 -11.19
N ILE A 136 10.75 18.02 -11.94
CA ILE A 136 10.89 18.36 -13.35
C ILE A 136 11.31 19.82 -13.46
N CYS A 137 12.44 20.06 -14.11
CA CYS A 137 13.01 21.40 -14.29
C CYS A 137 12.75 21.92 -15.71
N ASP A 138 12.78 23.25 -15.85
CA ASP A 138 12.65 24.04 -17.08
C ASP A 138 11.30 24.02 -17.79
N GLU A 139 10.74 22.83 -18.05
CA GLU A 139 9.54 22.66 -18.87
C GLU A 139 8.73 21.42 -18.45
N PRO A 140 7.39 21.43 -18.64
CA PRO A 140 6.56 20.28 -18.32
C PRO A 140 7.00 19.00 -19.05
N GLY A 141 7.02 17.89 -18.32
CA GLY A 141 7.61 16.64 -18.79
C GLY A 141 6.75 15.41 -18.51
N LYS A 142 6.90 14.39 -19.33
CA LYS A 142 6.36 13.04 -19.10
C LYS A 142 7.43 12.19 -18.47
N LEU A 143 7.23 11.79 -17.22
CA LEU A 143 8.22 11.06 -16.43
C LEU A 143 7.98 9.54 -16.51
N LYS A 144 9.08 8.80 -16.66
CA LYS A 144 9.08 7.34 -16.64
C LYS A 144 10.10 6.84 -15.63
N LEU A 145 9.63 6.04 -14.68
CA LEU A 145 10.45 5.36 -13.68
C LEU A 145 10.84 3.97 -14.18
N GLU A 146 12.13 3.69 -14.25
CA GLU A 146 12.68 2.39 -14.64
C GLU A 146 13.55 1.78 -13.53
N ALA A 147 13.51 0.46 -13.37
CA ALA A 147 14.50 -0.24 -12.55
C ALA A 147 15.64 -0.72 -13.44
N ASP A 148 16.87 -0.36 -13.08
CA ASP A 148 18.08 -0.75 -13.80
C ASP A 148 19.06 -1.52 -12.91
N ASP A 149 20.00 -2.24 -13.54
CA ASP A 149 21.05 -3.03 -12.90
C ASP A 149 20.55 -4.04 -11.85
N VAL A 150 19.29 -4.47 -11.99
CA VAL A 150 18.60 -5.38 -11.08
C VAL A 150 19.36 -6.71 -10.93
N LYS A 151 19.91 -6.95 -9.73
CA LYS A 151 20.56 -8.20 -9.32
C LYS A 151 19.90 -8.71 -8.05
N VAL A 152 18.92 -9.60 -8.21
CA VAL A 152 18.18 -10.21 -7.10
C VAL A 152 18.30 -11.73 -7.13
N ASP A 153 18.50 -12.36 -5.96
CA ASP A 153 18.43 -13.82 -5.86
C ASP A 153 17.06 -14.31 -6.32
N LYS A 154 17.04 -15.33 -7.20
CA LYS A 154 15.80 -15.83 -7.79
C LYS A 154 14.77 -16.25 -6.74
N LYS A 155 15.20 -16.88 -5.64
CA LYS A 155 14.28 -17.33 -4.58
C LYS A 155 13.76 -16.13 -3.80
N LEU A 156 14.63 -15.18 -3.46
CA LEU A 156 14.23 -13.92 -2.83
C LEU A 156 13.19 -13.19 -3.69
N ALA A 157 13.43 -13.01 -4.99
CA ALA A 157 12.52 -12.31 -5.89
C ALA A 157 11.10 -12.93 -5.95
N HIS A 158 11.00 -14.23 -5.72
CA HIS A 158 9.73 -14.95 -5.72
C HIS A 158 9.00 -14.91 -4.38
N LEU A 159 9.74 -14.84 -3.26
CA LEU A 159 9.19 -14.88 -1.91
C LEU A 159 8.94 -13.49 -1.33
N ALA A 160 9.82 -12.54 -1.61
CA ALA A 160 9.64 -11.16 -1.20
C ALA A 160 8.44 -10.55 -1.94
N ARG A 161 7.75 -9.68 -1.22
CA ARG A 161 6.74 -8.78 -1.73
C ARG A 161 7.37 -7.42 -2.00
N ALA A 162 6.73 -6.68 -2.88
CA ALA A 162 7.08 -5.29 -3.09
C ALA A 162 5.86 -4.50 -3.55
N ARG A 163 5.93 -3.20 -3.34
CA ARG A 163 5.02 -2.21 -3.92
C ARG A 163 5.78 -0.96 -4.36
N VAL A 164 5.15 -0.21 -5.24
CA VAL A 164 5.50 1.14 -5.66
C VAL A 164 4.22 1.95 -5.54
N TRP A 165 4.28 3.10 -4.90
CA TRP A 165 3.15 3.99 -4.64
C TRP A 165 3.58 5.44 -4.75
N TYR A 166 2.60 6.33 -4.85
CA TYR A 166 2.82 7.76 -4.69
C TYR A 166 2.78 8.09 -3.20
N ASP A 167 3.82 8.73 -2.68
CA ASP A 167 3.82 9.25 -1.31
C ASP A 167 3.08 10.59 -1.33
N GLU A 168 1.91 10.60 -0.71
CA GLU A 168 0.95 11.68 -0.82
C GLU A 168 1.25 12.77 0.21
N PHE A 169 1.26 14.04 -0.22
CA PHE A 169 1.40 15.15 0.71
C PHE A 169 0.24 15.12 1.73
N ASP A 170 0.56 15.08 3.02
CA ASP A 170 -0.34 15.06 4.19
C ASP A 170 -1.46 16.14 4.20
N GLY A 171 -1.43 17.08 3.25
CA GLY A 171 -2.45 18.11 3.01
C GLY A 171 -3.77 17.59 2.43
N ALA A 172 -3.84 16.35 1.98
CA ALA A 172 -5.08 15.73 1.49
C ALA A 172 -5.95 15.11 2.58
N ASN A 173 -5.65 15.38 3.86
CA ASN A 173 -6.70 15.35 4.87
C ASN A 173 -7.77 16.35 4.44
N ASN A 174 -8.82 15.83 3.79
CA ASN A 174 -9.99 16.53 3.29
C ASN A 174 -10.21 17.78 4.13
N GLY A 175 -10.05 18.96 3.52
CA GLY A 175 -10.38 20.23 4.14
C GLY A 175 -11.82 20.22 4.62
N HIS A 176 -12.04 19.68 5.81
CA HIS A 176 -13.25 19.81 6.58
C HIS A 176 -13.16 21.21 7.12
N ASN A 177 -13.62 22.13 6.28
CA ASN A 177 -13.71 23.56 6.51
C ASN A 177 -14.13 23.80 7.96
N GLY A 178 -13.18 24.27 8.77
CA GLY A 178 -13.28 24.31 10.22
C GLY A 178 -14.43 25.20 10.65
N ASN A 179 -15.61 24.60 10.89
CA ASN A 179 -16.64 25.22 11.70
C ASN A 179 -17.75 24.29 12.21
N ASN A 180 -17.51 22.98 12.31
CA ASN A 180 -18.43 22.11 13.04
C ASN A 180 -17.64 21.15 13.93
N GLY A 181 -17.64 21.44 15.23
CA GLY A 181 -16.94 20.67 16.25
C GLY A 181 -17.57 19.30 16.50
N ASN A 182 -17.34 18.37 15.58
CA ASN A 182 -17.60 16.95 15.80
C ASN A 182 -16.29 16.18 15.65
N ASN A 183 -15.82 15.69 16.79
CA ASN A 183 -14.60 14.89 16.94
C ASN A 183 -14.88 13.47 16.38
N GLY A 184 -14.80 13.31 15.06
CA GLY A 184 -15.00 12.02 14.39
C GLY A 184 -13.70 11.22 14.36
N ASN A 185 -13.67 10.11 15.10
CA ASN A 185 -12.56 9.15 15.06
C ASN A 185 -12.70 8.31 13.79
N ASN A 186 -11.89 8.61 12.77
CA ASN A 186 -11.80 7.80 11.56
C ASN A 186 -11.15 6.45 11.87
N ASN A 187 -11.94 5.40 12.04
CA ASN A 187 -11.41 4.03 12.06
C ASN A 187 -11.06 3.63 10.61
N GLY A 188 -9.77 3.44 10.33
CA GLY A 188 -9.28 3.02 9.02
C GLY A 188 -9.91 1.71 8.54
N ASP A 189 -9.95 1.48 7.22
CA ASP A 189 -10.51 0.26 6.65
C ASP A 189 -9.55 -0.93 6.79
N TYR A 190 -9.64 -1.66 7.91
CA TYR A 190 -8.83 -2.85 8.19
C TYR A 190 -9.32 -4.09 7.42
N THR A 191 -8.43 -5.04 7.09
CA THR A 191 -8.77 -6.26 6.34
C THR A 191 -9.29 -7.37 7.26
N ASP A 192 -10.24 -8.18 6.81
CA ASP A 192 -10.83 -9.28 7.58
C ASP A 192 -9.97 -10.54 7.50
N VAL A 193 -9.83 -11.24 8.63
CA VAL A 193 -9.26 -12.60 8.68
C VAL A 193 -10.34 -13.57 9.13
N THR A 194 -10.56 -14.64 8.36
CA THR A 194 -11.65 -15.61 8.58
C THR A 194 -11.15 -17.05 8.47
N GLY A 195 -11.78 -17.98 9.18
CA GLY A 195 -11.46 -19.41 9.09
C GLY A 195 -10.15 -19.76 9.78
N GLU A 196 -9.58 -20.91 9.45
CA GLU A 196 -8.32 -21.37 10.04
C GLU A 196 -7.17 -20.41 9.68
N VAL A 197 -6.53 -19.87 10.71
CA VAL A 197 -5.39 -18.97 10.57
C VAL A 197 -4.11 -19.79 10.68
N ASP A 198 -3.42 -19.92 9.56
CA ASP A 198 -2.16 -20.64 9.41
C ASP A 198 -1.12 -19.85 8.58
N GLU A 199 0.03 -20.47 8.32
CA GLU A 199 1.11 -19.90 7.49
C GLU A 199 0.70 -19.57 6.04
N ASN A 200 -0.46 -20.05 5.56
CA ASN A 200 -0.98 -19.79 4.23
C ASN A 200 -1.97 -18.61 4.20
N THR A 201 -2.32 -18.05 5.36
CA THR A 201 -3.22 -16.90 5.47
C THR A 201 -2.54 -15.67 4.89
N SER A 202 -3.16 -15.01 3.91
CA SER A 202 -2.49 -13.96 3.12
C SER A 202 -2.03 -12.73 3.91
N LEU A 203 -2.61 -12.52 5.09
CA LEU A 203 -2.34 -11.38 5.97
C LEU A 203 -1.48 -11.77 7.18
N ILE A 204 -1.18 -13.06 7.35
CA ILE A 204 -0.23 -13.49 8.37
C ILE A 204 1.17 -13.16 7.87
N ASP A 205 1.88 -12.36 8.66
CA ASP A 205 3.30 -12.13 8.46
C ASP A 205 4.11 -13.28 9.08
N GLU A 206 3.80 -13.65 10.32
CA GLU A 206 4.44 -14.79 11.01
C GLU A 206 3.52 -15.42 12.07
N ILE A 207 3.79 -16.70 12.35
CA ILE A 207 3.29 -17.41 13.51
C ILE A 207 4.51 -17.91 14.28
N TYR A 208 4.68 -17.48 15.52
CA TYR A 208 5.76 -17.94 16.40
C TYR A 208 5.27 -19.03 17.33
N ASP A 209 6.05 -20.09 17.51
CA ASP A 209 5.95 -20.99 18.66
C ASP A 209 6.96 -20.53 19.70
N THR A 210 6.47 -19.94 20.80
CA THR A 210 7.35 -19.33 21.82
C THR A 210 8.25 -20.32 22.56
N ARG A 211 8.04 -21.62 22.36
CA ARG A 211 8.91 -22.65 22.90
C ARG A 211 10.10 -22.97 22.01
N THR A 212 9.96 -22.82 20.69
CA THR A 212 11.00 -23.23 19.74
C THR A 212 11.64 -22.07 18.99
N ASP A 213 10.96 -20.94 18.93
CA ASP A 213 11.42 -19.80 18.15
C ASP A 213 12.17 -18.79 19.04
N GLU A 214 13.44 -18.56 18.69
CA GLU A 214 14.19 -17.40 19.16
C GLU A 214 13.48 -16.15 18.65
N PRO A 215 13.14 -15.17 19.50
CA PRO A 215 13.75 -14.83 20.81
C PRO A 215 12.97 -15.29 22.07
N PHE A 216 11.91 -16.08 21.92
CA PHE A 216 11.03 -16.44 23.03
C PHE A 216 11.51 -17.62 23.89
N ASP A 217 12.53 -18.36 23.43
CA ASP A 217 13.09 -19.52 24.13
C ASP A 217 13.78 -19.13 25.45
N THR A 218 12.97 -18.98 26.49
CA THR A 218 13.41 -18.74 27.87
C THR A 218 13.64 -20.04 28.64
N GLY A 219 13.53 -21.20 27.98
CA GLY A 219 13.61 -22.53 28.59
C GLY A 219 12.40 -22.92 29.46
N ASN A 220 11.41 -22.06 29.63
CA ASN A 220 10.14 -22.34 30.32
C ASN A 220 8.96 -21.67 29.60
N ALA A 221 7.81 -22.34 29.55
CA ALA A 221 6.58 -21.72 29.06
C ALA A 221 6.14 -20.63 30.04
N ARG A 222 6.23 -19.35 29.63
CA ARG A 222 5.66 -18.20 30.33
C ARG A 222 4.57 -17.55 29.49
N ASN A 223 3.86 -16.58 30.05
CA ASN A 223 2.85 -15.80 29.32
C ASN A 223 3.53 -14.51 28.85
N PHE A 224 3.36 -14.13 27.59
CA PHE A 224 3.90 -12.87 27.09
C PHE A 224 2.78 -11.85 26.90
N THR A 225 2.97 -10.63 27.41
CA THR A 225 1.98 -9.55 27.32
C THR A 225 2.20 -8.69 26.06
N CYS A 226 1.21 -7.87 25.70
CA CYS A 226 1.35 -6.92 24.59
C CYS A 226 2.58 -6.02 24.72
N ASP A 227 2.84 -5.44 25.89
CA ASP A 227 4.06 -4.67 26.15
C ASP A 227 5.37 -5.46 25.92
N GLN A 228 5.34 -6.79 26.07
CA GLN A 228 6.50 -7.63 25.81
C GLN A 228 6.65 -7.97 24.33
N TYR A 229 5.53 -8.12 23.61
CA TYR A 229 5.55 -8.25 22.16
C TYR A 229 5.95 -6.94 21.47
N ASP A 230 5.60 -5.80 22.06
CA ASP A 230 5.95 -4.45 21.62
C ASP A 230 7.44 -4.12 21.82
N ASN A 231 8.14 -4.95 22.57
CA ASN A 231 9.58 -4.82 22.72
C ASN A 231 10.27 -5.46 21.51
N GLU A 232 11.05 -4.65 20.80
CA GLU A 232 11.88 -5.00 19.63
C GLU A 232 12.75 -6.26 19.86
N GLU A 233 13.08 -6.59 21.12
CA GLU A 233 13.78 -7.83 21.47
C GLU A 233 12.97 -9.10 21.14
N TYR A 234 11.63 -9.04 21.16
CA TYR A 234 10.73 -10.20 21.00
C TYR A 234 10.06 -10.27 19.63
N LEU A 235 9.32 -9.24 19.26
CA LEU A 235 8.76 -9.13 17.91
C LEU A 235 9.33 -7.89 17.30
N GLY A 236 10.13 -8.11 16.28
CA GLY A 236 10.66 -7.01 15.52
C GLY A 236 9.60 -5.97 15.14
N PRO A 237 8.63 -6.26 14.26
CA PRO A 237 7.95 -5.27 13.42
C PRO A 237 7.10 -4.19 14.11
N PHE A 238 7.22 -4.01 15.42
CA PHE A 238 6.60 -2.96 16.20
C PHE A 238 7.69 -2.10 16.82
N ASP A 239 7.69 -0.81 16.50
CA ASP A 239 8.52 0.15 17.23
C ASP A 239 7.90 0.33 18.63
N GLY A 240 8.72 0.41 19.68
CA GLY A 240 8.21 0.43 21.05
C GLY A 240 7.17 1.53 21.31
N GLY A 241 5.99 1.14 21.81
CA GLY A 241 4.82 1.98 22.08
C GLY A 241 3.70 1.83 21.05
N GLU A 242 3.85 0.98 20.03
CA GLU A 242 2.86 0.82 18.97
C GLU A 242 1.76 -0.17 19.32
N LEU A 243 2.05 -1.20 20.11
CA LEU A 243 1.05 -2.18 20.52
C LEU A 243 0.42 -1.81 21.87
N GLN A 244 -0.91 -1.73 21.86
CA GLN A 244 -1.73 -1.76 23.06
C GLN A 244 -2.48 -3.07 23.16
N GLY A 245 -2.73 -3.51 24.38
CA GLY A 245 -3.59 -4.66 24.64
C GLY A 245 -3.44 -5.16 26.06
N GLU A 246 -4.40 -5.98 26.47
CA GLU A 246 -4.43 -6.62 27.79
C GLU A 246 -4.57 -8.13 27.61
N GLU A 247 -4.40 -8.88 28.70
CA GLU A 247 -4.78 -10.29 28.77
C GLU A 247 -6.31 -10.35 28.69
N TYR A 248 -6.87 -10.88 27.59
CA TYR A 248 -8.31 -10.84 27.37
C TYR A 248 -9.02 -12.06 27.96
N PHE A 249 -8.40 -13.24 28.00
CA PHE A 249 -9.05 -14.46 28.49
C PHE A 249 -8.09 -15.43 29.20
N ASP A 250 -8.30 -15.62 30.51
CA ASP A 250 -7.60 -16.61 31.35
C ASP A 250 -8.03 -18.07 31.02
N ASP A 251 -7.81 -19.06 31.90
CA ASP A 251 -8.14 -20.47 31.60
C ASP A 251 -9.65 -20.81 31.62
N ASP A 252 -10.45 -19.96 32.26
CA ASP A 252 -11.86 -20.19 32.61
C ASP A 252 -12.90 -19.63 31.60
N PHE A 253 -12.51 -19.24 30.38
CA PHE A 253 -13.48 -18.73 29.39
C PHE A 253 -14.30 -19.83 28.67
N SER A 254 -15.47 -19.47 28.19
CA SER A 254 -16.43 -20.32 27.47
C SER A 254 -16.84 -19.74 26.12
N GLU A 255 -17.48 -20.56 25.30
CA GLU A 255 -18.14 -20.09 24.07
C GLU A 255 -19.18 -19.01 24.40
N GLY A 256 -19.09 -17.87 23.71
CA GLY A 256 -19.94 -16.70 23.90
C GLY A 256 -19.36 -15.62 24.82
N ASP A 257 -18.22 -15.87 25.47
CA ASP A 257 -17.58 -14.87 26.31
C ASP A 257 -17.07 -13.68 25.49
N MET A 258 -17.14 -12.49 26.09
CA MET A 258 -16.75 -11.22 25.48
C MET A 258 -15.93 -10.39 26.45
N VAL A 259 -14.86 -9.77 25.94
CA VAL A 259 -14.05 -8.80 26.70
C VAL A 259 -13.77 -7.60 25.81
N SER A 260 -14.00 -6.39 26.33
CA SER A 260 -13.74 -5.13 25.64
C SER A 260 -12.53 -4.45 26.25
N GLY A 261 -11.60 -4.00 25.41
CA GLY A 261 -10.39 -3.29 25.82
C GLY A 261 -9.92 -2.31 24.74
N ALA A 262 -8.63 -1.99 24.73
CA ALA A 262 -8.02 -1.08 23.74
C ALA A 262 -8.23 -1.54 22.29
N CYS A 263 -8.34 -2.85 22.07
CA CYS A 263 -8.48 -3.47 20.75
C CYS A 263 -9.95 -3.68 20.34
N GLY A 264 -10.86 -2.97 20.99
CA GLY A 264 -12.30 -3.20 20.87
C GLY A 264 -12.76 -4.41 21.68
N THR A 265 -13.91 -4.95 21.31
CA THR A 265 -14.55 -6.13 21.87
C THR A 265 -14.10 -7.38 21.15
N ILE A 266 -13.53 -8.31 21.89
CA ILE A 266 -13.20 -9.66 21.43
C ILE A 266 -14.28 -10.61 21.92
N THR A 267 -14.79 -11.45 21.01
CA THR A 267 -15.79 -12.49 21.30
C THR A 267 -15.22 -13.88 21.01
N VAL A 268 -15.36 -14.81 21.97
CA VAL A 268 -15.06 -16.24 21.78
C VAL A 268 -16.25 -16.91 21.09
N ILE A 269 -16.04 -17.40 19.88
CA ILE A 269 -17.08 -17.99 19.03
C ILE A 269 -17.18 -19.49 19.21
N SER A 270 -16.06 -20.14 19.43
CA SER A 270 -16.00 -21.55 19.81
C SER A 270 -14.66 -21.85 20.45
N ARG A 271 -14.62 -22.87 21.31
CA ARG A 271 -13.41 -23.39 21.95
C ARG A 271 -13.43 -24.91 21.85
N ASP A 272 -12.43 -25.50 21.22
CA ASP A 272 -12.22 -26.95 21.19
C ASP A 272 -11.00 -27.30 22.05
N THR A 273 -11.27 -27.80 23.25
CA THR A 273 -10.21 -28.19 24.20
C THR A 273 -9.52 -29.50 23.82
N ALA A 274 -10.09 -30.30 22.92
CA ALA A 274 -9.50 -31.54 22.46
C ALA A 274 -8.45 -31.30 21.36
N THR A 275 -8.64 -30.26 20.56
CA THR A 275 -7.69 -29.84 19.51
C THR A 275 -6.91 -28.59 19.86
N GLY A 276 -7.18 -27.97 21.01
CA GLY A 276 -6.50 -26.75 21.44
C GLY A 276 -6.77 -25.57 20.53
N SER A 277 -7.98 -25.45 19.97
CA SER A 277 -8.32 -24.37 19.04
C SER A 277 -9.41 -23.45 19.60
N VAL A 278 -9.36 -22.19 19.19
CA VAL A 278 -10.34 -21.15 19.52
C VAL A 278 -10.70 -20.37 18.29
N THR A 279 -11.99 -20.10 18.11
CA THR A 279 -12.47 -19.19 17.08
C THR A 279 -12.83 -17.86 17.71
N LEU A 280 -12.24 -16.77 17.21
CA LEU A 280 -12.39 -15.43 17.76
C LEU A 280 -13.07 -14.49 16.76
N SER A 281 -13.63 -13.41 17.28
CA SER A 281 -13.99 -12.24 16.47
C SER A 281 -13.69 -10.96 17.21
N SER A 282 -13.31 -9.91 16.48
CA SER A 282 -13.06 -8.58 17.02
C SER A 282 -13.98 -7.55 16.36
N ASP A 283 -14.29 -6.46 17.06
CA ASP A 283 -14.88 -5.25 16.45
C ASP A 283 -13.86 -4.11 16.27
N GLY A 284 -12.71 -4.19 16.94
CA GLY A 284 -11.57 -3.29 16.78
C GLY A 284 -10.38 -3.96 16.07
N PRO A 285 -9.44 -3.14 15.55
CA PRO A 285 -8.26 -3.62 14.86
C PRO A 285 -7.44 -4.51 15.77
N VAL A 286 -6.95 -5.63 15.23
CA VAL A 286 -6.06 -6.58 15.88
C VAL A 286 -4.81 -6.67 15.04
N ARG A 287 -3.67 -6.51 15.68
CA ARG A 287 -2.35 -6.61 15.07
C ARG A 287 -1.69 -7.94 15.41
N LEU A 288 -2.03 -8.51 16.56
CA LEU A 288 -1.46 -9.73 17.09
C LEU A 288 -2.50 -10.52 17.89
N VAL A 289 -2.46 -11.84 17.76
CA VAL A 289 -3.19 -12.77 18.63
C VAL A 289 -2.20 -13.80 19.17
N SER A 290 -2.16 -13.98 20.48
CA SER A 290 -1.41 -15.07 21.14
C SER A 290 -2.37 -16.10 21.72
N VAL A 291 -2.14 -17.39 21.47
CA VAL A 291 -2.97 -18.48 22.00
C VAL A 291 -2.09 -19.51 22.70
N LYS A 292 -2.26 -19.61 24.02
CA LYS A 292 -1.42 -20.43 24.88
C LYS A 292 -2.05 -21.78 25.22
N GLY A 293 -1.26 -22.86 25.10
CA GLY A 293 -1.68 -24.22 25.43
C GLY A 293 -1.05 -24.74 26.73
N GLY A 294 -1.50 -24.24 27.89
CA GLY A 294 -1.01 -24.69 29.19
C GLY A 294 0.50 -24.48 29.37
N ASN A 295 1.25 -25.58 29.54
CA ASN A 295 2.70 -25.55 29.76
C ASN A 295 3.53 -25.74 28.46
N GLU A 296 2.89 -25.75 27.29
CA GLU A 296 3.56 -26.10 26.03
C GLU A 296 4.01 -24.91 25.19
N GLY A 297 3.80 -23.68 25.68
CA GLY A 297 4.07 -22.45 24.95
C GLY A 297 2.81 -21.87 24.35
N GLU A 298 2.98 -20.88 23.49
CA GLU A 298 1.89 -20.19 22.80
C GLU A 298 2.22 -20.03 21.32
N HIS A 299 1.19 -20.02 20.48
CA HIS A 299 1.31 -19.54 19.12
C HIS A 299 1.00 -18.05 19.08
N VAL A 300 1.95 -17.25 18.59
CA VAL A 300 1.80 -15.80 18.40
C VAL A 300 1.59 -15.52 16.91
N TYR A 301 0.37 -15.17 16.54
CA TYR A 301 -0.07 -14.84 15.19
C TYR A 301 0.09 -13.34 14.95
N VAL A 302 1.04 -12.96 14.09
CA VAL A 302 1.36 -11.57 13.76
C VAL A 302 0.85 -11.25 12.36
N PHE A 303 0.01 -10.23 12.24
CA PHE A 303 -0.54 -9.80 10.95
C PHE A 303 0.33 -8.74 10.28
N SER A 304 0.40 -8.74 8.95
CA SER A 304 1.17 -7.78 8.15
C SER A 304 0.56 -6.38 8.13
N GLU A 305 -0.75 -6.27 8.35
CA GLU A 305 -1.48 -5.02 8.63
C GLU A 305 -2.45 -5.25 9.80
N SER A 306 -3.03 -4.20 10.38
CA SER A 306 -4.12 -4.38 11.35
C SER A 306 -5.32 -5.04 10.67
N VAL A 307 -5.85 -6.08 11.29
CA VAL A 307 -6.96 -6.87 10.77
C VAL A 307 -8.14 -6.87 11.74
N ILE A 308 -9.30 -7.28 11.26
CA ILE A 308 -10.42 -7.62 12.14
C ILE A 308 -10.65 -9.12 12.04
N LEU A 309 -10.84 -9.73 13.19
CA LEU A 309 -11.08 -11.16 13.29
C LEU A 309 -12.56 -11.42 12.98
N GLU A 310 -12.83 -12.22 11.95
CA GLU A 310 -14.17 -12.61 11.54
C GLU A 310 -14.29 -14.14 11.52
N ASP A 311 -14.62 -14.72 12.68
CA ASP A 311 -14.62 -16.17 12.89
C ASP A 311 -13.26 -16.80 12.53
N ALA A 312 -12.19 -16.15 12.98
CA ALA A 312 -10.81 -16.59 12.79
C ALA A 312 -10.46 -17.66 13.83
N THR A 313 -10.05 -18.84 13.37
CA THR A 313 -9.69 -19.97 14.21
C THR A 313 -8.18 -20.06 14.37
N PHE A 314 -7.75 -20.05 15.62
CA PHE A 314 -6.36 -20.15 16.06
C PHE A 314 -6.17 -21.45 16.83
N SER A 315 -4.94 -21.95 16.90
CA SER A 315 -4.59 -23.20 17.57
C SER A 315 -3.38 -23.04 18.46
N THR A 316 -3.29 -23.85 19.51
CA THR A 316 -2.09 -23.97 20.33
C THR A 316 -1.02 -24.79 19.60
N PRO A 317 0.27 -24.69 19.98
CA PRO A 317 1.36 -25.40 19.30
C PRO A 317 1.19 -26.91 19.16
N THR A 318 0.50 -27.54 20.12
CA THR A 318 0.44 -28.98 20.28
C THR A 318 -0.99 -29.53 20.32
N GLY A 319 -1.99 -28.65 20.21
CA GLY A 319 -3.39 -28.97 20.38
C GLY A 319 -3.81 -29.22 21.83
N GLN A 320 -3.03 -28.79 22.82
CA GLN A 320 -3.48 -28.78 24.22
C GLN A 320 -4.56 -27.73 24.46
N GLY A 321 -5.37 -27.97 25.49
CA GLY A 321 -6.38 -27.04 25.96
C GLY A 321 -5.80 -25.65 26.22
N ILE A 322 -6.52 -24.64 25.75
CA ILE A 322 -6.09 -23.24 25.82
C ILE A 322 -6.12 -22.77 27.28
N SER A 323 -5.07 -22.09 27.74
CA SER A 323 -4.99 -21.53 29.09
C SER A 323 -4.93 -20.01 29.14
N ASN A 324 -4.56 -19.37 28.04
CA ASN A 324 -4.58 -17.91 27.92
C ASN A 324 -4.74 -17.47 26.46
N ILE A 325 -5.35 -16.30 26.24
CA ILE A 325 -5.40 -15.60 24.96
C ILE A 325 -5.07 -14.11 25.17
N ASP A 326 -4.02 -13.64 24.49
CA ASP A 326 -3.65 -12.22 24.45
C ASP A 326 -3.95 -11.64 23.07
N ILE A 327 -4.42 -10.39 23.04
CA ILE A 327 -4.75 -9.71 21.79
C ILE A 327 -4.19 -8.30 21.85
N CYS A 328 -3.36 -7.97 20.87
CA CYS A 328 -2.74 -6.65 20.76
C CYS A 328 -3.17 -5.96 19.47
N CYS A 329 -3.23 -4.64 19.53
CA CYS A 329 -3.70 -3.74 18.49
C CYS A 329 -2.76 -2.55 18.38
N THR A 330 -2.72 -1.92 17.22
CA THR A 330 -1.96 -0.68 17.05
C THR A 330 -2.68 0.47 17.72
N ASP A 331 -1.91 1.37 18.34
CA ASP A 331 -2.46 2.57 18.95
C ASP A 331 -3.19 3.40 17.88
N ASN A 332 -4.49 3.66 18.06
CA ASN A 332 -5.38 4.26 17.04
C ASN A 332 -5.14 5.77 16.85
N GLY A 333 -3.90 6.24 16.95
CA GLY A 333 -3.49 7.58 16.54
C GLY A 333 -4.25 8.72 17.21
N ASN A 334 -4.85 8.54 18.38
CA ASN A 334 -5.58 9.63 19.08
C ASN A 334 -4.61 10.64 19.75
N GLY A 335 -3.40 10.77 19.19
CA GLY A 335 -2.40 11.76 19.54
C GLY A 335 -2.83 13.12 19.00
N ASN A 336 -3.11 14.02 19.91
CA ASN A 336 -3.45 15.43 19.71
C ASN A 336 -2.24 16.24 19.14
N GLY A 337 -1.64 15.78 18.04
CA GLY A 337 -0.50 16.39 17.38
C GLY A 337 -0.94 17.42 16.36
N ASN A 338 -0.59 18.68 16.57
CA ASN A 338 -0.74 19.72 15.55
C ASN A 338 0.11 19.35 14.31
N GLY A 339 -0.54 18.85 13.25
CA GLY A 339 0.07 18.60 11.96
C GLY A 339 0.56 19.91 11.33
N ASN A 340 1.86 20.18 11.46
CA ASN A 340 2.54 21.14 10.59
C ASN A 340 2.63 20.51 9.21
N GLY A 341 2.31 21.25 8.14
CA GLY A 341 2.35 20.78 6.75
C GLY A 341 3.74 20.34 6.29
N LYS A 342 4.13 19.14 6.70
CA LYS A 342 5.35 18.48 6.27
C LYS A 342 5.08 17.77 4.94
N ARG A 343 6.14 17.72 4.14
CA ARG A 343 6.28 16.84 2.98
C ARG A 343 5.93 15.40 3.39
N GLY A 344 5.52 14.57 2.42
CA GLY A 344 5.16 13.16 2.60
C GLY A 344 6.01 12.48 3.68
N ASP A 345 5.38 11.71 4.56
CA ASP A 345 6.04 11.15 5.73
C ASP A 345 7.08 10.08 5.36
N ASN A 346 7.23 9.77 4.07
CA ASN A 346 8.09 8.74 3.52
C ASN A 346 7.76 7.37 4.11
N VAL A 347 6.46 7.11 4.35
CA VAL A 347 5.94 5.84 4.84
C VAL A 347 4.68 5.50 4.07
N TYR A 348 4.60 4.28 3.54
CA TYR A 348 3.37 3.86 2.85
C TYR A 348 2.12 3.96 3.76
N GLN A 349 1.10 4.66 3.28
CA GLN A 349 -0.21 4.77 3.92
C GLN A 349 -1.28 4.03 3.11
N PRO A 350 -2.28 3.37 3.74
CA PRO A 350 -3.28 2.55 3.03
C PRO A 350 -4.14 3.27 1.97
N TYR A 351 -4.19 4.59 1.99
CA TYR A 351 -4.92 5.40 1.01
C TYR A 351 -4.07 5.85 -0.18
N GLU A 352 -2.75 5.69 -0.09
CA GLU A 352 -1.84 6.12 -1.14
C GLU A 352 -2.04 5.30 -2.42
N PRO A 353 -2.05 5.95 -3.60
CA PRO A 353 -2.26 5.24 -4.84
C PRO A 353 -1.09 4.31 -5.16
N ILE A 354 -1.39 3.01 -5.31
CA ILE A 354 -0.42 2.00 -5.68
C ILE A 354 -0.22 2.00 -7.21
N ILE A 355 0.99 2.29 -7.65
CA ILE A 355 1.44 2.17 -9.05
C ILE A 355 1.57 0.70 -9.44
N VAL A 356 2.25 -0.09 -8.61
CA VAL A 356 2.41 -1.53 -8.84
C VAL A 356 2.68 -2.26 -7.54
N GLN A 357 2.02 -3.40 -7.33
CA GLN A 357 2.28 -4.30 -6.19
C GLN A 357 2.32 -5.77 -6.62
N GLY A 358 3.04 -6.59 -5.87
CA GLY A 358 3.02 -8.03 -6.01
C GLY A 358 4.23 -8.72 -5.39
N SER A 359 4.69 -9.81 -6.02
CA SER A 359 6.03 -10.32 -5.69
C SER A 359 7.09 -9.35 -6.19
N LEU A 360 8.23 -9.28 -5.50
CA LEU A 360 9.37 -8.45 -5.86
C LEU A 360 9.76 -8.66 -7.34
N LYS A 361 9.72 -9.91 -7.83
CA LYS A 361 9.93 -10.22 -9.24
C LYS A 361 8.90 -9.56 -10.18
N LYS A 362 7.61 -9.56 -9.84
CA LYS A 362 6.56 -8.94 -10.69
C LYS A 362 6.75 -7.44 -10.74
N VAL A 363 7.05 -6.81 -9.59
CA VAL A 363 7.29 -5.37 -9.48
C VAL A 363 8.52 -4.96 -10.27
N LEU A 364 9.69 -5.58 -10.01
CA LEU A 364 10.93 -5.29 -10.73
C LEU A 364 10.82 -5.55 -12.24
N HIS A 365 10.06 -6.56 -12.66
CA HIS A 365 9.81 -6.81 -14.10
C HIS A 365 8.96 -5.72 -14.76
N LYS A 366 8.01 -5.15 -14.02
CA LYS A 366 7.24 -3.99 -14.49
C LYS A 366 8.15 -2.75 -14.55
N LEU A 367 8.86 -2.44 -13.48
CA LEU A 367 9.80 -1.31 -13.43
C LEU A 367 10.89 -1.42 -14.51
N LYS A 368 11.42 -2.61 -14.81
CA LYS A 368 12.40 -2.78 -15.89
C LYS A 368 11.86 -2.45 -17.30
N LYS A 369 10.54 -2.53 -17.50
CA LYS A 369 9.91 -2.07 -18.75
C LYS A 369 9.69 -0.55 -18.76
N GLY A 370 9.89 0.07 -17.60
CA GLY A 370 9.50 1.41 -17.26
C GLY A 370 8.01 1.53 -16.97
N VAL A 371 7.69 2.31 -15.95
CA VAL A 371 6.34 2.68 -15.57
C VAL A 371 6.23 4.19 -15.73
N HIS A 372 5.21 4.64 -16.46
CA HIS A 372 4.91 6.06 -16.54
C HIS A 372 4.43 6.54 -15.17
N VAL A 373 5.04 7.61 -14.70
CA VAL A 373 4.61 8.28 -13.49
C VAL A 373 3.55 9.27 -13.95
N SER A 374 2.29 9.04 -13.58
CA SER A 374 1.25 10.03 -13.85
C SER A 374 1.54 11.26 -13.01
N GLY A 375 1.52 12.44 -13.62
CA GLY A 375 1.66 13.67 -12.85
C GLY A 375 0.55 13.76 -11.84
N ASP A 376 0.97 13.85 -10.57
CA ASP A 376 0.17 13.92 -9.35
C ASP A 376 -1.21 13.24 -9.47
N PRO A 377 -1.42 12.05 -8.87
CA PRO A 377 -2.74 11.43 -8.84
C PRO A 377 -3.86 12.33 -8.27
N TYR A 378 -3.51 13.48 -7.66
CA TYR A 378 -4.41 14.53 -7.17
C TYR A 378 -4.56 15.80 -8.02
N VAL A 379 -3.82 16.03 -9.11
CA VAL A 379 -4.12 17.22 -9.95
C VAL A 379 -5.45 17.06 -10.69
N ALA A 380 -5.93 15.81 -10.84
CA ALA A 380 -7.35 15.58 -11.00
C ALA A 380 -8.06 15.59 -9.64
N GLY A 381 -8.23 16.78 -9.05
CA GLY A 381 -9.09 16.94 -7.88
C GLY A 381 -10.45 16.29 -8.12
N PRO A 382 -11.30 16.02 -7.11
CA PRO A 382 -12.47 15.15 -7.26
C PRO A 382 -13.49 15.50 -8.38
N PHE A 383 -13.35 16.62 -9.11
CA PHE A 383 -14.25 17.05 -10.18
C PHE A 383 -13.61 17.92 -11.29
N ASP A 384 -12.35 17.75 -11.68
CA ASP A 384 -11.91 18.32 -12.95
C ASP A 384 -12.60 17.56 -14.09
N ARG A 385 -13.44 18.29 -14.84
CA ARG A 385 -14.37 17.79 -15.86
C ARG A 385 -13.70 17.07 -17.04
N GLU A 386 -12.39 16.90 -17.03
CA GLU A 386 -11.58 16.66 -18.23
C GLU A 386 -10.78 15.34 -18.17
N GLY A 387 -10.55 14.70 -17.02
CA GLY A 387 -9.64 13.53 -16.92
C GLY A 387 -10.25 12.15 -16.62
N ILE A 388 -11.46 12.08 -16.06
CA ILE A 388 -12.08 10.80 -15.65
C ILE A 388 -13.46 10.63 -16.27
N HIS A 389 -13.60 9.61 -17.12
CA HIS A 389 -14.90 9.22 -17.68
C HIS A 389 -15.57 8.24 -16.73
N TYR A 390 -16.73 8.63 -16.22
CA TYR A 390 -17.52 7.75 -15.38
C TYR A 390 -18.51 6.96 -16.20
N TYR A 391 -18.54 5.65 -15.98
CA TYR A 391 -19.44 4.72 -16.65
C TYR A 391 -20.53 4.32 -15.65
N GLY A 392 -21.79 4.67 -15.96
CA GLY A 392 -22.89 4.46 -15.02
C GLY A 392 -24.29 4.70 -15.60
N TYR A 393 -24.54 4.36 -16.86
CA TYR A 393 -25.92 4.36 -17.37
C TYR A 393 -26.29 3.07 -18.11
N PRO A 394 -27.44 2.47 -17.78
CA PRO A 394 -27.98 1.36 -18.53
C PRO A 394 -28.74 1.79 -19.80
N ARG A 395 -28.94 0.84 -20.71
CA ARG A 395 -29.41 0.97 -22.11
C ARG A 395 -30.72 1.71 -22.38
N THR A 396 -31.61 1.89 -21.39
CA THR A 396 -33.05 1.96 -21.71
C THR A 396 -33.70 3.34 -21.63
N ASN A 397 -32.99 4.44 -21.31
CA ASN A 397 -33.71 5.69 -21.00
C ASN A 397 -33.11 7.03 -21.46
N THR A 398 -32.19 7.06 -22.44
CA THR A 398 -31.61 8.33 -22.92
C THR A 398 -32.15 8.80 -24.28
N SER A 399 -32.84 7.95 -25.06
CA SER A 399 -33.32 8.32 -26.41
C SER A 399 -34.34 9.46 -26.44
N ASP A 400 -35.05 9.70 -25.31
CA ASP A 400 -36.19 10.60 -25.26
C ASP A 400 -35.89 11.92 -24.51
N MET A 401 -34.69 12.07 -23.93
CA MET A 401 -34.31 13.24 -23.14
C MET A 401 -33.67 14.33 -24.01
N LYS A 402 -34.43 15.40 -24.28
CA LYS A 402 -33.89 16.68 -24.77
C LYS A 402 -33.05 17.34 -23.66
N THR A 403 -31.75 17.06 -23.63
CA THR A 403 -30.68 17.78 -22.92
C THR A 403 -31.02 18.39 -21.53
N PRO A 404 -31.04 17.58 -20.46
CA PRO A 404 -31.07 18.07 -19.08
C PRO A 404 -29.74 18.74 -18.64
N PRO A 405 -29.78 19.65 -17.63
CA PRO A 405 -28.60 20.33 -17.12
C PRO A 405 -27.59 19.37 -16.46
N ALA A 406 -26.30 19.65 -16.67
CA ALA A 406 -25.14 18.87 -16.25
C ALA A 406 -25.10 18.48 -14.76
N GLU A 407 -25.72 19.28 -13.89
CA GLU A 407 -25.73 19.11 -12.44
C GLU A 407 -26.58 17.93 -11.95
N LYS A 408 -27.33 17.27 -12.85
CA LYS A 408 -28.21 16.14 -12.52
C LYS A 408 -27.64 14.76 -12.89
N TYR A 409 -26.42 14.72 -13.42
CA TYR A 409 -25.77 13.51 -13.91
C TYR A 409 -24.66 13.05 -12.97
N ASP A 410 -25.03 12.67 -11.75
CA ASP A 410 -24.17 11.77 -10.98
C ASP A 410 -24.11 10.45 -11.75
N PRO A 411 -22.91 9.94 -12.12
CA PRO A 411 -22.79 8.63 -12.76
C PRO A 411 -23.53 7.58 -11.93
N GLY A 412 -24.50 6.93 -12.54
CA GLY A 412 -25.39 6.01 -11.86
C GLY A 412 -24.59 4.89 -11.21
N TRP A 413 -24.86 4.63 -9.94
CA TRP A 413 -24.42 3.41 -9.30
C TRP A 413 -24.99 2.21 -10.06
N ILE A 414 -24.16 1.20 -10.33
CA ILE A 414 -24.68 -0.14 -10.61
C ILE A 414 -25.19 -0.66 -9.28
N THR A 415 -26.48 -0.93 -9.19
CA THR A 415 -27.20 -1.37 -7.99
C THR A 415 -28.02 -2.61 -8.31
N ASP A 416 -28.73 -3.14 -7.31
CA ASP A 416 -29.69 -4.23 -7.52
C ASP A 416 -30.78 -3.92 -8.57
N ASP A 417 -31.07 -2.64 -8.84
CA ASP A 417 -32.17 -2.21 -9.71
C ASP A 417 -31.80 -2.14 -11.20
N ASN A 418 -30.49 -2.08 -11.52
CA ASN A 418 -30.01 -1.91 -12.91
C ASN A 418 -28.84 -2.84 -13.28
N VAL A 419 -28.38 -3.72 -12.36
CA VAL A 419 -27.26 -4.62 -12.65
C VAL A 419 -27.55 -5.57 -13.82
N ASP A 420 -28.80 -5.98 -14.01
CA ASP A 420 -29.20 -6.85 -15.11
C ASP A 420 -29.11 -6.19 -16.49
N GLU A 421 -29.13 -4.85 -16.53
CA GLU A 421 -28.88 -4.06 -17.74
C GLU A 421 -27.39 -3.95 -18.06
N CYS A 422 -26.51 -4.19 -17.08
CA CYS A 422 -25.05 -4.13 -17.22
C CYS A 422 -24.35 -5.49 -17.29
N VAL A 423 -25.06 -6.63 -17.21
CA VAL A 423 -24.42 -7.96 -17.22
C VAL A 423 -24.71 -8.68 -18.55
N ASP A 424 -23.65 -9.19 -19.20
CA ASP A 424 -23.80 -9.96 -20.45
C ASP A 424 -24.53 -11.32 -20.23
N ASP A 425 -24.44 -11.88 -19.03
CA ASP A 425 -25.18 -13.08 -18.60
C ASP A 425 -26.48 -12.71 -17.84
N LYS A 426 -27.63 -13.10 -18.42
CA LYS A 426 -28.99 -12.85 -17.90
C LYS A 426 -29.29 -13.45 -16.52
N LYS A 427 -28.34 -14.14 -15.89
CA LYS A 427 -28.51 -14.77 -14.57
C LYS A 427 -28.28 -13.82 -13.40
N VAL A 428 -27.53 -12.73 -13.57
CA VAL A 428 -27.26 -11.78 -12.48
C VAL A 428 -28.37 -10.74 -12.44
N LYS A 429 -29.35 -10.94 -11.55
CA LYS A 429 -30.47 -10.00 -11.35
C LYS A 429 -30.26 -9.00 -10.22
N LYS A 430 -29.25 -9.22 -9.38
CA LYS A 430 -28.94 -8.47 -8.15
C LYS A 430 -27.45 -8.57 -7.88
N LEU A 431 -26.83 -7.53 -7.33
CA LEU A 431 -25.42 -7.50 -6.97
C LEU A 431 -25.06 -8.56 -5.93
N LYS A 432 -26.00 -8.88 -5.04
CA LYS A 432 -25.82 -9.98 -4.08
C LYS A 432 -25.70 -11.37 -4.74
N HIS A 433 -25.97 -11.49 -6.05
CA HIS A 433 -25.79 -12.70 -6.84
C HIS A 433 -24.59 -12.58 -7.81
N LEU A 434 -23.69 -11.61 -7.59
CA LEU A 434 -22.43 -11.54 -8.31
C LEU A 434 -21.60 -12.80 -8.02
N ASP A 435 -21.05 -13.41 -9.05
CA ASP A 435 -20.33 -14.69 -8.99
C ASP A 435 -19.02 -14.63 -9.79
N ASP A 436 -18.17 -15.63 -9.61
CA ASP A 436 -16.92 -15.77 -10.34
C ASP A 436 -17.18 -15.91 -11.85
N GLY A 437 -16.40 -15.19 -12.66
CA GLY A 437 -16.51 -15.21 -14.11
C GLY A 437 -17.59 -14.29 -14.69
N VAL A 438 -18.37 -13.59 -13.85
CA VAL A 438 -19.33 -12.59 -14.33
C VAL A 438 -18.63 -11.49 -15.13
N LYS A 439 -19.24 -11.09 -16.24
CA LYS A 439 -18.80 -9.99 -17.10
C LYS A 439 -19.84 -8.87 -17.05
N LEU A 440 -19.46 -7.75 -16.45
CA LEU A 440 -20.24 -6.52 -16.41
C LEU A 440 -19.81 -5.65 -17.59
N CYS A 441 -20.69 -5.35 -18.54
CA CYS A 441 -20.43 -4.42 -19.64
C CYS A 441 -21.36 -3.21 -19.56
N ILE A 442 -20.78 -2.03 -19.58
CA ILE A 442 -21.46 -0.74 -19.52
C ILE A 442 -21.22 -0.06 -20.87
N ASP A 443 -22.29 0.25 -21.57
CA ASP A 443 -22.21 0.95 -22.86
C ASP A 443 -21.56 2.34 -22.65
N GLY A 444 -20.66 2.74 -23.54
CA GLY A 444 -19.89 3.99 -23.44
C GLY A 444 -20.68 5.27 -23.72
N THR A 445 -21.82 5.49 -23.05
CA THR A 445 -22.70 6.65 -23.27
C THR A 445 -22.44 7.82 -22.31
N GLY A 446 -21.16 8.05 -21.94
CA GLY A 446 -20.76 9.07 -20.96
C GLY A 446 -20.96 10.52 -21.45
N TYR A 447 -21.05 11.46 -20.50
CA TYR A 447 -21.31 12.90 -20.69
C TYR A 447 -20.33 13.64 -21.61
N VAL A 448 -19.15 13.08 -21.89
CA VAL A 448 -18.14 13.71 -22.76
C VAL A 448 -18.43 13.48 -24.25
N ALA A 449 -19.44 12.69 -24.60
CA ALA A 449 -20.01 12.63 -25.94
C ALA A 449 -20.83 13.90 -26.27
N ARG A 450 -20.22 15.10 -26.16
CA ARG A 450 -20.69 16.29 -26.89
C ARG A 450 -20.39 16.21 -28.38
N ASN A 451 -19.55 15.26 -28.79
CA ASN A 451 -19.41 14.84 -30.18
C ASN A 451 -20.18 13.53 -30.37
N GLU A 452 -21.40 13.63 -30.91
CA GLU A 452 -22.21 12.48 -31.36
C GLU A 452 -21.44 11.58 -32.36
N GLU A 453 -20.31 12.05 -32.90
CA GLU A 453 -19.50 11.36 -33.90
C GLU A 453 -18.61 10.23 -33.33
N ASN A 454 -18.28 10.24 -32.04
CA ASN A 454 -17.37 9.25 -31.41
C ASN A 454 -17.90 8.76 -30.04
N PRO A 455 -18.72 7.70 -29.99
CA PRO A 455 -19.11 7.09 -28.72
C PRO A 455 -17.89 6.47 -28.01
N LEU A 456 -17.85 6.54 -26.68
CA LEU A 456 -16.80 5.88 -25.89
C LEU A 456 -16.90 4.36 -26.08
N PRO A 457 -15.78 3.62 -26.00
CA PRO A 457 -15.81 2.16 -26.02
C PRO A 457 -16.59 1.62 -24.81
N ASP A 458 -17.26 0.47 -25.00
CA ASP A 458 -17.95 -0.19 -23.89
C ASP A 458 -16.94 -0.62 -22.80
N LEU A 459 -17.22 -0.28 -21.55
CA LEU A 459 -16.44 -0.74 -20.41
C LEU A 459 -16.92 -2.14 -20.01
N CYS A 460 -16.05 -3.14 -20.08
CA CYS A 460 -16.30 -4.51 -19.65
C CYS A 460 -15.37 -4.95 -18.51
N ILE A 461 -15.95 -5.13 -17.33
CA ILE A 461 -15.31 -5.66 -16.12
C ILE A 461 -15.59 -7.16 -15.96
N TYR A 462 -14.53 -7.95 -15.91
CA TYR A 462 -14.54 -9.39 -15.65
C TYR A 462 -14.24 -9.64 -14.16
N VAL A 463 -15.24 -10.09 -13.42
CA VAL A 463 -15.10 -10.54 -12.04
C VAL A 463 -14.33 -11.85 -12.03
N LYS A 464 -13.08 -11.82 -11.58
CA LYS A 464 -12.20 -12.99 -11.50
C LYS A 464 -12.47 -13.85 -10.30
N LYS A 465 -12.74 -13.21 -9.16
CA LYS A 465 -13.04 -13.87 -7.90
C LYS A 465 -13.87 -12.94 -7.05
N VAL A 466 -15.05 -13.36 -6.63
CA VAL A 466 -15.87 -12.69 -5.64
C VAL A 466 -15.26 -12.91 -4.26
N ILE A 467 -15.24 -11.83 -3.49
CA ILE A 467 -14.85 -11.85 -2.09
C ILE A 467 -16.15 -11.80 -1.31
N THR A 468 -16.42 -12.84 -0.53
CA THR A 468 -17.69 -13.00 0.20
C THR A 468 -17.48 -12.73 1.68
N GLY A 469 -18.38 -11.96 2.30
CA GLY A 469 -18.44 -11.82 3.75
C GLY A 469 -19.36 -12.85 4.40
N LYS A 470 -19.73 -12.61 5.66
CA LYS A 470 -20.68 -13.44 6.41
C LYS A 470 -21.96 -13.73 5.62
N LYS A 471 -22.39 -14.99 5.66
CA LYS A 471 -23.55 -15.53 4.92
C LYS A 471 -23.34 -15.66 3.40
N GLY A 472 -22.08 -15.67 2.94
CA GLY A 472 -21.71 -15.91 1.54
C GLY A 472 -22.10 -14.79 0.59
N LYS A 473 -22.34 -13.58 1.11
CA LYS A 473 -22.75 -12.42 0.31
C LYS A 473 -21.52 -11.68 -0.23
N PRO A 474 -21.54 -11.18 -1.48
CA PRO A 474 -20.43 -10.42 -2.04
C PRO A 474 -20.14 -9.14 -1.22
N VAL A 475 -18.90 -8.95 -0.78
CA VAL A 475 -18.37 -7.75 -0.10
C VAL A 475 -17.22 -7.10 -0.89
N GLY A 476 -16.76 -7.75 -1.95
CA GLY A 476 -15.75 -7.23 -2.85
C GLY A 476 -15.52 -8.18 -4.01
N PHE A 477 -14.57 -7.86 -4.87
CA PHE A 477 -14.20 -8.72 -5.98
C PHE A 477 -12.81 -8.38 -6.54
N LYS A 478 -12.12 -9.42 -7.02
CA LYS A 478 -10.99 -9.31 -7.94
C LYS A 478 -11.51 -9.10 -9.35
N TRP A 479 -10.96 -8.17 -10.08
CA TRP A 479 -11.44 -7.78 -11.40
C TRP A 479 -10.34 -7.75 -12.45
N LYS A 480 -10.75 -7.84 -13.70
CA LYS A 480 -9.99 -7.47 -14.90
C LYS A 480 -10.87 -6.61 -15.79
N SER A 481 -10.32 -5.62 -16.48
CA SER A 481 -11.05 -4.71 -17.36
C SER A 481 -10.48 -4.76 -18.79
N ASN A 482 -11.29 -4.38 -19.78
CA ASN A 482 -10.81 -4.07 -21.14
C ASN A 482 -10.30 -2.63 -21.28
N LEU A 483 -10.71 -1.72 -20.38
CA LEU A 483 -10.26 -0.33 -20.32
C LEU A 483 -9.50 -0.07 -19.00
N PRO A 484 -8.54 0.87 -18.96
CA PRO A 484 -7.83 1.24 -17.74
C PRO A 484 -8.78 1.85 -16.70
N ILE A 485 -8.79 1.32 -15.49
CA ILE A 485 -9.61 1.82 -14.37
C ILE A 485 -8.75 2.67 -13.46
N CYS A 486 -9.24 3.88 -13.18
CA CYS A 486 -8.60 4.82 -12.25
C CYS A 486 -9.20 4.69 -10.85
N ARG A 487 -10.45 4.23 -10.76
CA ARG A 487 -11.13 4.11 -9.47
C ARG A 487 -12.34 3.20 -9.51
N ILE A 488 -12.61 2.58 -8.37
CA ILE A 488 -13.82 1.82 -8.12
C ILE A 488 -14.40 2.27 -6.79
N ASN A 489 -15.57 2.89 -6.84
CA ASN A 489 -16.37 3.15 -5.65
C ASN A 489 -17.23 1.93 -5.39
N VAL A 490 -17.16 1.41 -4.17
CA VAL A 490 -18.01 0.31 -3.73
C VAL A 490 -18.86 0.82 -2.58
N ALA A 491 -20.18 0.77 -2.74
CA ALA A 491 -21.15 1.15 -1.71
C ALA A 491 -21.67 -0.07 -0.97
N SER A 492 -21.98 0.15 0.30
CA SER A 492 -22.61 -0.82 1.17
C SER A 492 -23.61 -0.13 2.10
N GLY A 493 -24.88 -0.13 1.72
CA GLY A 493 -25.88 0.75 2.35
C GLY A 493 -25.57 2.22 2.07
N GLU A 494 -25.45 3.03 3.12
CA GLU A 494 -25.18 4.49 3.03
C GLU A 494 -23.69 4.84 2.97
N HIS A 495 -22.80 3.89 3.29
CA HIS A 495 -21.35 4.12 3.22
C HIS A 495 -20.79 3.76 1.85
N THR A 496 -19.75 4.50 1.45
CA THR A 496 -19.00 4.29 0.21
C THR A 496 -17.51 4.22 0.51
N LYS A 497 -16.80 3.24 -0.06
CA LYS A 497 -15.34 3.21 -0.10
C LYS A 497 -14.84 3.50 -1.50
N LEU A 498 -13.91 4.43 -1.62
CA LEU A 498 -13.15 4.69 -2.83
C LEU A 498 -11.94 3.75 -2.85
N ASN A 499 -11.79 2.99 -3.93
CA ASN A 499 -10.58 2.23 -4.24
C ASN A 499 -9.91 2.93 -5.43
N VAL A 500 -8.71 3.48 -5.23
CA VAL A 500 -7.96 4.22 -6.26
C VAL A 500 -6.99 3.26 -6.96
N PHE A 501 -6.86 3.42 -8.27
CA PHE A 501 -5.99 2.62 -9.11
C PHE A 501 -5.28 3.55 -10.12
N ASP A 502 -4.03 3.27 -10.44
CA ASP A 502 -3.34 3.97 -11.53
C ASP A 502 -3.51 3.18 -12.84
N ARG A 503 -4.50 3.57 -13.65
CA ARG A 503 -4.82 2.99 -14.97
C ARG A 503 -4.84 1.45 -15.00
N ALA A 504 -5.23 0.83 -13.90
CA ALA A 504 -5.09 -0.61 -13.75
C ALA A 504 -6.11 -1.34 -14.65
N THR A 505 -5.68 -2.43 -15.27
CA THR A 505 -6.57 -3.34 -16.03
C THR A 505 -6.92 -4.59 -15.23
N GLU A 506 -6.37 -4.73 -14.03
CA GLU A 506 -6.72 -5.76 -13.05
C GLU A 506 -6.51 -5.22 -11.65
N GLY A 507 -7.30 -5.66 -10.69
CA GLY A 507 -7.20 -5.19 -9.31
C GLY A 507 -8.15 -5.91 -8.37
N THR A 508 -8.30 -5.38 -7.16
CA THR A 508 -9.27 -5.85 -6.16
C THR A 508 -10.01 -4.65 -5.60
N ALA A 509 -11.33 -4.70 -5.55
CA ALA A 509 -12.17 -3.65 -4.96
C ALA A 509 -13.00 -4.23 -3.81
N LEU A 510 -13.07 -3.51 -2.69
CA LEU A 510 -13.76 -3.92 -1.48
C LEU A 510 -14.78 -2.87 -1.05
N ALA A 511 -15.92 -3.33 -0.52
CA ALA A 511 -16.95 -2.51 0.12
C ALA A 511 -16.42 -1.91 1.43
N PRO A 512 -16.87 -0.72 1.87
CA PRO A 512 -16.46 -0.16 3.15
C PRO A 512 -16.79 -1.11 4.30
N ARG A 513 -15.91 -1.11 5.29
CA ARG A 513 -16.21 -1.70 6.58
C ARG A 513 -17.02 -0.70 7.40
N TYR A 514 -18.10 -1.16 8.05
CA TYR A 514 -18.85 -0.31 8.97
C TYR A 514 -18.05 -0.20 10.27
N GLY A 515 -17.34 0.90 10.46
CA GLY A 515 -16.80 1.29 11.75
C GLY A 515 -17.94 1.69 12.69
N HIS A 516 -17.76 1.46 13.99
CA HIS A 516 -18.72 1.85 15.01
C HIS A 516 -18.61 3.36 15.26
N ASP A 517 -19.04 4.19 14.31
CA ASP A 517 -19.11 5.63 14.54
C ASP A 517 -20.25 5.86 15.53
N ASN A 518 -19.90 6.06 16.81
CA ASN A 518 -20.82 6.28 17.94
C ASN A 518 -21.72 7.52 17.80
N ASN A 519 -21.71 8.20 16.66
CA ASN A 519 -22.48 9.41 16.41
C ASN A 519 -23.48 9.27 15.25
N ASP A 520 -23.53 8.13 14.58
CA ASP A 520 -24.59 7.85 13.62
C ASP A 520 -25.85 7.45 14.38
N ASN A 521 -26.60 8.48 14.75
CA ASN A 521 -27.98 8.44 15.24
C ASN A 521 -28.95 7.96 14.15
N CYS A 522 -28.56 6.93 13.39
CA CYS A 522 -29.44 6.13 12.58
C CYS A 522 -30.33 5.37 13.58
N GLY A 523 -31.58 5.80 13.70
CA GLY A 523 -32.53 5.36 14.74
C GLY A 523 -32.96 3.88 14.69
N CYS A 524 -32.07 2.99 14.27
CA CYS A 524 -32.20 1.54 14.34
C CYS A 524 -31.68 1.03 15.69
N ASP A 525 -32.59 1.00 16.66
CA ASP A 525 -32.63 0.13 17.84
C ASP A 525 -31.39 0.03 18.76
N ASN A 526 -31.50 0.72 19.91
CA ASN A 526 -30.68 0.56 21.12
C ASN A 526 -30.89 -0.80 21.85
N ASN A 527 -31.10 -1.90 21.14
CA ASN A 527 -31.34 -3.20 21.75
C ASN A 527 -30.09 -4.08 21.74
N ASN A 528 -29.17 -3.83 22.69
CA ASN A 528 -28.30 -4.77 23.42
C ASN A 528 -27.78 -6.07 22.73
N GLY A 529 -27.49 -6.05 21.43
CA GLY A 529 -26.92 -7.18 20.72
C GLY A 529 -25.75 -6.74 19.86
N HIS A 530 -24.52 -7.01 20.30
CA HIS A 530 -23.28 -6.75 19.56
C HIS A 530 -23.17 -7.69 18.34
N GLU A 531 -23.94 -7.44 17.29
CA GLU A 531 -23.76 -8.14 16.02
C GLU A 531 -22.51 -7.61 15.30
N LYS A 532 -21.43 -8.41 15.29
CA LYS A 532 -20.18 -8.22 14.53
C LYS A 532 -20.41 -7.49 13.19
N HIS A 533 -19.93 -6.25 13.04
CA HIS A 533 -20.06 -5.49 11.81
C HIS A 533 -18.96 -5.89 10.81
N GLY A 534 -19.13 -7.06 10.17
CA GLY A 534 -18.38 -7.42 8.96
C GLY A 534 -18.71 -6.46 7.81
N ARG A 535 -17.90 -6.48 6.74
CA ARG A 535 -18.22 -5.72 5.53
C ARG A 535 -19.64 -6.07 5.09
N ARG A 536 -20.48 -5.05 4.94
CA ARG A 536 -21.85 -5.27 4.51
C ARG A 536 -21.85 -5.63 3.02
N PRO A 537 -22.83 -6.42 2.54
CA PRO A 537 -22.93 -6.79 1.15
C PRO A 537 -22.92 -5.58 0.23
N ILE A 538 -22.22 -5.66 -0.90
CA ILE A 538 -22.18 -4.59 -1.89
C ILE A 538 -23.62 -4.23 -2.30
N THR A 539 -23.99 -2.97 -2.14
CA THR A 539 -25.27 -2.41 -2.62
C THR A 539 -25.10 -1.55 -3.87
N GLY A 540 -23.88 -1.10 -4.13
CA GLY A 540 -23.57 -0.33 -5.33
C GLY A 540 -22.12 -0.49 -5.74
N VAL A 541 -21.86 -0.42 -7.05
CA VAL A 541 -20.52 -0.26 -7.61
C VAL A 541 -20.53 0.86 -8.64
N ARG A 542 -19.49 1.69 -8.67
CA ARG A 542 -19.28 2.70 -9.70
C ARG A 542 -17.83 2.63 -10.17
N PHE A 543 -17.65 2.64 -11.49
CA PHE A 543 -16.34 2.57 -12.14
C PHE A 543 -15.99 3.93 -12.73
N GLY A 544 -14.78 4.41 -12.44
CA GLY A 544 -14.15 5.51 -13.16
C GLY A 544 -13.06 4.95 -14.05
N VAL A 545 -13.23 5.12 -15.36
CA VAL A 545 -12.25 4.75 -16.38
C VAL A 545 -11.36 5.96 -16.60
N CYS A 546 -10.08 5.71 -16.72
CA CYS A 546 -9.13 6.75 -17.08
C CYS A 546 -9.39 7.14 -18.53
N ASP A 547 -9.23 8.43 -18.87
CA ASP A 547 -9.32 8.84 -20.27
C ASP A 547 -8.37 8.03 -21.16
N ASP A 548 -8.79 7.83 -22.41
CA ASP A 548 -8.02 7.22 -23.50
C ASP A 548 -6.80 8.09 -23.87
N HIS A 549 -6.63 9.25 -23.23
CA HIS A 549 -5.34 9.93 -23.15
C HIS A 549 -4.26 8.88 -22.92
N ASP A 550 -3.33 8.80 -23.88
CA ASP A 550 -2.23 7.86 -23.79
C ASP A 550 -1.49 8.14 -22.47
N GLU A 551 -0.84 7.16 -21.85
CA GLU A 551 0.09 7.43 -20.73
C GLU A 551 1.14 8.49 -21.13
N ASP A 552 1.30 8.63 -22.44
CA ASP A 552 2.06 9.66 -23.12
C ASP A 552 1.37 11.02 -23.20
N ASP A 553 0.23 11.33 -22.59
CA ASP A 553 -0.44 12.65 -22.70
C ASP A 553 -0.34 13.48 -21.42
N TRP A 554 -0.11 12.86 -20.26
CA TRP A 554 -0.06 13.57 -18.98
C TRP A 554 1.27 14.26 -18.76
N CYS A 555 1.22 15.58 -18.65
CA CYS A 555 2.37 16.43 -18.39
C CYS A 555 2.44 16.75 -16.91
N ILE A 556 3.56 16.43 -16.29
CA ILE A 556 3.92 16.98 -14.98
C ILE A 556 4.42 18.39 -15.25
N GLU A 557 3.73 19.39 -14.70
CA GLU A 557 4.19 20.78 -14.73
C GLU A 557 5.59 20.90 -14.11
N ASP A 558 6.42 21.78 -14.65
CA ASP A 558 7.72 22.08 -14.07
C ASP A 558 7.58 22.65 -12.66
N SER A 559 8.63 22.49 -11.84
CA SER A 559 8.67 22.94 -10.44
C SER A 559 7.79 22.17 -9.44
N ASN A 560 6.99 21.19 -9.88
CA ASN A 560 6.29 20.29 -8.97
C ASN A 560 7.21 19.18 -8.46
N THR A 561 7.18 18.96 -7.15
CA THR A 561 7.80 17.81 -6.51
C THR A 561 6.79 16.67 -6.42
N GLY A 562 7.12 15.53 -6.99
CA GLY A 562 6.38 14.30 -6.74
C GLY A 562 7.22 13.33 -5.93
N TYR A 563 6.56 12.49 -5.14
CA TYR A 563 7.20 11.47 -4.31
C TYR A 563 6.74 10.08 -4.75
N ILE A 564 7.68 9.16 -4.83
CA ILE A 564 7.43 7.76 -5.16
C ILE A 564 8.14 6.91 -4.11
N GLY A 565 7.37 6.07 -3.43
CA GLY A 565 7.92 5.05 -2.56
C GLY A 565 8.13 3.74 -3.30
N PHE A 566 9.23 3.05 -2.97
CA PHE A 566 9.46 1.65 -3.28
C PHE A 566 9.78 0.88 -2.00
N GLU A 567 8.95 -0.11 -1.68
CA GLU A 567 9.06 -0.92 -0.48
C GLU A 567 9.10 -2.37 -0.91
N TRP A 568 9.94 -3.12 -0.22
CA TRP A 568 10.00 -4.55 -0.31
C TRP A 568 10.08 -5.15 1.08
N TRP A 569 9.45 -6.29 1.26
CA TRP A 569 9.54 -7.05 2.50
C TRP A 569 9.55 -8.54 2.20
N LEU A 570 10.30 -9.27 3.01
CA LEU A 570 10.33 -10.72 2.96
C LEU A 570 9.50 -11.25 4.13
N PRO A 571 8.36 -11.92 3.88
CA PRO A 571 7.56 -12.50 4.95
C PRO A 571 8.42 -13.42 5.82
N LYS A 572 8.18 -13.43 7.12
CA LYS A 572 9.08 -14.13 8.05
C LYS A 572 9.02 -15.66 7.91
N HIS A 573 7.86 -16.18 7.52
CA HIS A 573 7.67 -17.58 7.13
C HIS A 573 8.26 -17.94 5.74
N ALA A 574 8.84 -16.99 5.02
CA ALA A 574 9.45 -17.29 3.72
C ALA A 574 10.60 -18.27 3.90
N GLY A 575 10.51 -19.46 3.28
CA GLY A 575 11.52 -20.52 3.35
C GLY A 575 12.88 -20.20 2.68
N LEU A 576 13.44 -19.01 2.89
CA LEU A 576 14.68 -18.52 2.32
C LEU A 576 15.87 -19.04 3.14
N LYS A 577 16.66 -19.94 2.55
CA LYS A 577 17.88 -20.48 3.17
C LYS A 577 19.12 -19.74 2.67
N GLY A 578 19.99 -19.36 3.60
CA GLY A 578 21.29 -18.72 3.34
C GLY A 578 21.18 -17.22 3.09
N LYS A 579 22.34 -16.54 3.10
CA LYS A 579 22.44 -15.10 2.84
C LYS A 579 22.09 -14.80 1.38
N LYS A 580 21.05 -14.00 1.15
CA LYS A 580 20.67 -13.54 -0.20
C LYS A 580 21.09 -12.11 -0.44
N LYS A 581 21.12 -11.75 -1.72
CA LYS A 581 21.55 -10.44 -2.19
C LYS A 581 20.43 -9.81 -2.99
N PHE A 582 20.20 -8.52 -2.77
CA PHE A 582 19.31 -7.68 -3.56
C PHE A 582 20.04 -6.39 -3.89
N GLN A 583 20.24 -6.12 -5.18
CA GLN A 583 20.72 -4.85 -5.67
C GLN A 583 19.81 -4.35 -6.79
N THR A 584 19.55 -3.05 -6.81
CA THR A 584 18.91 -2.37 -7.94
C THR A 584 19.21 -0.87 -7.87
N ASN A 585 19.18 -0.23 -9.04
CA ASN A 585 19.08 1.22 -9.16
C ASN A 585 17.70 1.56 -9.73
N PHE A 586 17.33 2.82 -9.60
CA PHE A 586 16.19 3.42 -10.29
C PHE A 586 16.69 4.50 -11.22
N ASP A 587 16.07 4.60 -12.39
CA ASP A 587 16.38 5.55 -13.45
C ASP A 587 15.10 6.30 -13.81
N PHE A 588 15.21 7.61 -14.04
CA PHE A 588 14.09 8.47 -14.37
C PHE A 588 14.34 9.10 -15.72
N LYS A 589 13.42 8.87 -16.66
CA LYS A 589 13.48 9.46 -18.00
C LYS A 589 12.31 10.40 -18.18
N ALA A 590 12.58 11.67 -18.41
CA ALA A 590 11.56 12.63 -18.79
C ALA A 590 11.70 13.03 -20.26
N LYS A 591 10.57 13.16 -20.94
CA LYS A 591 10.50 13.74 -22.29
C LYS A 591 9.64 15.01 -22.27
N PRO A 592 9.95 16.02 -23.11
CA PRO A 592 9.12 17.20 -23.20
C PRO A 592 7.70 16.81 -23.56
N CYS A 593 6.76 17.57 -23.03
CA CYS A 593 5.41 17.50 -23.53
C CYS A 593 5.36 18.04 -24.95
N ASP A 594 4.70 17.30 -25.86
CA ASP A 594 4.48 17.80 -27.21
C ASP A 594 3.51 18.99 -27.13
N ASP A 595 4.01 20.21 -27.28
CA ASP A 595 3.27 21.50 -27.34
C ASP A 595 2.28 21.60 -28.53
N ASN A 596 1.80 20.49 -29.08
CA ASN A 596 0.97 20.47 -30.29
C ASN A 596 -0.42 21.12 -30.10
N ASN A 597 -0.73 21.66 -28.92
CA ASN A 597 -1.85 22.58 -28.71
C ASN A 597 -1.53 24.06 -28.99
N ASN A 598 -0.50 24.36 -29.76
CA ASN A 598 -0.47 25.59 -30.58
C ASN A 598 -1.48 25.51 -31.76
N SER A 599 -2.73 25.11 -31.48
CA SER A 599 -3.86 25.35 -32.37
C SER A 599 -4.28 26.81 -32.19
N THR A 600 -3.86 27.63 -33.14
CA THR A 600 -4.36 29.00 -33.36
C THR A 600 -5.67 29.00 -34.12
#